data_AF-A0A967KFT8-F1
#
_entry.id   AF-A0A967KFT8-F1
#
_cell.length_a   1.000
_cell.length_b   1.000
_cell.length_c   1.000
_cell.angle_alpha   90.00
_cell.angle_beta   90.00
_cell.angle_gamma   90.00
#
_symmetry.space_group_name_H-M   'P 1'
#
loop_
_entity.id
_entity.type
_entity.pdbx_description
1 polymer ?
#
loop_
_entity_poly.entity_id
_entity_poly.type
_entity_poly.pdbx_seq_one_letter_code
_entity_poly.pdbx_strand_id
1 'polypeptide(L)'
;GRARPVHPRLGPLDATFVSVGNPHCVLLTPAPSRETLEAVGPWLADNPAFPEGINLQVAGVEGPGRIRLLIWERGVGETSASGTSACAAAVAAVERGLL
;
A
#
# COMPACT_ATOMS: atom_id res chain seq x y z
N GLY A 1 2.79 10.56 -4.30
CA GLY A 1 3.79 10.48 -5.39
C GLY A 1 3.72 9.14 -6.11
N ARG A 2 3.47 9.11 -7.42
CA ARG A 2 3.23 7.86 -8.17
C ARG A 2 4.53 7.16 -8.57
N ALA A 3 4.54 5.83 -8.51
CA ALA A 3 5.66 5.00 -8.95
C ALA A 3 5.18 3.66 -9.50
N ARG A 4 6.05 2.99 -10.27
CA ARG A 4 5.83 1.64 -10.78
C ARG A 4 6.99 0.70 -10.43
N PRO A 5 7.16 0.34 -9.14
CA PRO A 5 8.13 -0.68 -8.78
C PRO A 5 7.83 -2.00 -9.49
N VAL A 6 8.87 -2.73 -9.88
CA VAL A 6 8.74 -4.05 -10.49
C VAL A 6 9.08 -5.10 -9.44
N HIS A 7 8.07 -5.78 -8.94
CA HIS A 7 8.27 -6.90 -8.02
C HIS A 7 8.71 -8.15 -8.81
N PRO A 8 9.75 -8.90 -8.37
CA PRO A 8 10.32 -10.00 -9.14
C PRO A 8 9.33 -11.09 -9.57
N ARG A 9 8.29 -11.34 -8.77
CA ARG A 9 7.26 -12.36 -9.05
C ARG A 9 5.95 -11.80 -9.59
N LEU A 10 5.63 -10.55 -9.29
CA LEU A 10 4.31 -9.96 -9.57
C LEU A 10 4.35 -8.96 -10.73
N GLY A 11 5.55 -8.61 -11.20
CA GLY A 11 5.73 -7.61 -12.23
C GLY A 11 5.49 -6.18 -11.72
N PRO A 12 5.12 -5.25 -12.61
CA PRO A 12 4.89 -3.85 -12.25
C PRO A 12 3.72 -3.69 -11.27
N LEU A 13 3.95 -2.92 -10.22
CA LEU A 13 2.96 -2.58 -9.19
C LEU A 13 2.55 -1.11 -9.34
N ASP A 14 1.25 -0.82 -9.25
CA ASP A 14 0.76 0.56 -9.30
C ASP A 14 0.78 1.20 -7.90
N ALA A 15 1.90 1.82 -7.57
CA ALA A 15 2.18 2.33 -6.24
C ALA A 15 1.97 3.84 -6.15
N THR A 16 1.38 4.28 -5.04
CA THR A 16 1.32 5.69 -4.64
C THR A 16 1.96 5.83 -3.26
N PHE A 17 3.03 6.61 -3.19
CA PHE A 17 3.69 6.95 -1.93
C PHE A 17 3.00 8.15 -1.29
N VAL A 18 2.60 7.99 -0.03
CA VAL A 18 1.94 9.02 0.77
C VAL A 18 2.66 9.14 2.10
N SER A 19 2.78 10.36 2.63
CA SER A 19 3.17 10.58 4.01
C SER A 19 2.02 11.25 4.74
N VAL A 20 1.62 10.69 5.88
CA VAL A 20 0.63 11.28 6.80
C VAL A 20 1.25 11.58 8.17
N GLY A 21 2.56 11.80 8.18
CA GLY A 21 3.42 11.89 9.38
C GLY A 21 4.42 10.73 9.47
N ASN A 22 4.10 9.60 8.83
CA ASN A 22 4.96 8.44 8.61
C ASN A 22 4.80 7.94 7.16
N PRO A 23 5.74 7.14 6.61
CA PRO A 23 5.73 6.78 5.19
C PRO A 23 4.78 5.61 4.87
N HIS A 24 4.05 5.73 3.76
CA HIS A 24 3.12 4.72 3.24
C HIS A 24 3.35 4.47 1.75
N CYS A 25 3.24 3.20 1.36
CA CYS A 25 3.18 2.72 -0.01
C CYS A 25 1.80 2.09 -0.23
N VAL A 26 0.93 2.75 -1.00
CA VAL A 26 -0.39 2.24 -1.33
C VAL A 26 -0.37 1.63 -2.73
N LEU A 27 -0.61 0.32 -2.81
CA LEU A 27 -0.84 -0.39 -4.06
C LEU A 27 -2.32 -0.36 -4.40
N LEU A 28 -2.67 0.28 -5.51
CA LEU A 28 -4.05 0.34 -5.97
C LEU A 28 -4.31 -0.78 -6.97
N THR A 29 -5.34 -1.58 -6.70
CA THR A 29 -5.69 -2.74 -7.51
C THR A 29 -7.20 -2.98 -7.48
N PRO A 30 -7.81 -3.44 -8.58
CA PRO A 30 -9.21 -3.87 -8.56
C PRO A 30 -9.45 -5.14 -7.73
N ALA A 31 -8.39 -5.90 -7.40
CA ALA A 31 -8.47 -7.18 -6.70
C ALA A 31 -7.45 -7.25 -5.55
N PRO A 32 -7.69 -6.56 -4.42
CA PRO A 32 -6.80 -6.63 -3.27
C PRO A 32 -6.78 -8.05 -2.70
N SER A 33 -5.59 -8.63 -2.54
CA SER A 33 -5.41 -10.00 -2.07
C SER A 33 -4.33 -10.08 -0.99
N ARG A 34 -4.51 -11.03 -0.06
CA ARG A 34 -3.53 -11.34 0.98
C ARG A 34 -2.23 -11.85 0.37
N GLU A 35 -2.30 -12.61 -0.73
CA GLU A 35 -1.12 -13.07 -1.47
C GLU A 35 -0.26 -11.90 -1.97
N THR A 36 -0.87 -10.83 -2.50
CA THR A 36 -0.13 -9.62 -2.89
C THR A 36 0.50 -8.94 -1.67
N LEU A 37 -0.22 -8.85 -0.55
CA LEU A 37 0.29 -8.25 0.68
C LEU A 37 1.52 -9.01 1.21
N GLU A 38 1.41 -10.33 1.33
CA GLU A 38 2.46 -11.23 1.82
C GLU A 38 3.67 -11.29 0.88
N ALA A 39 3.46 -11.12 -0.43
CA ALA A 39 4.55 -11.04 -1.39
C ALA A 39 5.30 -9.71 -1.33
N VAL A 40 4.57 -8.58 -1.24
CA VAL A 40 5.15 -7.24 -1.36
C VAL A 40 5.66 -6.71 -0.01
N GLY A 41 4.99 -7.03 1.11
CA GLY A 41 5.32 -6.52 2.44
C GLY A 41 6.80 -6.74 2.81
N PRO A 42 7.28 -8.00 2.82
CA PRO A 42 8.69 -8.31 3.06
C PRO A 42 9.62 -7.68 2.01
N TRP A 43 9.22 -7.71 0.73
CA TRP A 43 10.03 -7.16 -0.36
C TRP A 43 10.28 -5.65 -0.23
N LEU A 44 9.29 -4.89 0.26
CA LEU A 44 9.45 -3.47 0.56
C LEU A 44 10.20 -3.22 1.88
N ALA A 45 10.01 -4.08 2.88
CA ALA A 45 10.70 -3.97 4.16
C ALA A 45 12.23 -4.09 4.00
N ASP A 46 12.69 -4.96 3.10
CA ASP A 46 14.11 -5.17 2.80
C ASP A 46 14.67 -4.18 1.75
N ASN A 47 13.86 -3.25 1.26
CA ASN A 47 14.27 -2.35 0.19
C ASN A 47 15.20 -1.24 0.73
N PRO A 48 16.43 -1.09 0.18
CA PRO A 48 17.39 -0.07 0.65
C PRO A 48 16.89 1.38 0.55
N ALA A 49 15.89 1.65 -0.29
CA ALA A 49 15.26 2.98 -0.37
C ALA A 49 14.45 3.34 0.89
N PHE A 50 14.09 2.34 1.70
CA PHE A 50 13.35 2.51 2.95
C PHE A 50 14.15 1.89 4.11
N PRO A 51 15.27 2.51 4.52
CA PRO A 51 16.15 1.93 5.54
C PRO A 51 15.48 1.79 6.91
N GLU A 52 14.52 2.66 7.22
CA GLU A 52 13.69 2.54 8.41
C GLU A 52 12.44 1.68 8.17
N GLY A 53 12.23 1.19 6.95
CA GLY A 53 11.05 0.52 6.42
C GLY A 53 9.92 1.47 5.99
N ILE A 54 8.84 0.89 5.47
CA ILE A 54 7.63 1.62 5.04
C ILE A 54 6.36 0.82 5.33
N ASN A 55 5.24 1.49 5.62
CA ASN A 55 3.95 0.81 5.71
C ASN A 55 3.41 0.51 4.31
N LEU A 56 2.83 -0.66 4.11
CA LEU A 56 2.25 -1.08 2.85
C LEU A 56 0.75 -1.27 2.98
N GLN A 57 0.02 -0.85 1.95
CA GLN A 57 -1.40 -1.11 1.81
C GLN A 57 -1.68 -1.72 0.43
N VAL A 58 -2.51 -2.76 0.38
CA VAL A 58 -3.14 -3.23 -0.86
C VAL A 58 -4.60 -2.78 -0.84
N ALA A 59 -4.93 -1.79 -1.67
CA ALA A 59 -6.18 -1.06 -1.64
C ALA A 59 -6.99 -1.29 -2.92
N GLY A 60 -8.27 -1.63 -2.76
CA GLY A 60 -9.24 -1.71 -3.85
C GLY A 60 -10.45 -0.83 -3.58
N VAL A 61 -10.81 0.03 -4.54
CA VAL A 61 -12.04 0.82 -4.47
C VAL A 61 -13.20 -0.08 -4.90
N GLU A 62 -14.14 -0.31 -3.98
CA GLU A 62 -15.29 -1.19 -4.21
C GLU A 62 -16.60 -0.42 -4.51
N GLY A 63 -16.52 0.91 -4.51
CA GLY A 63 -17.64 1.82 -4.77
C GLY A 63 -17.39 3.21 -4.19
N PRO A 64 -18.33 4.15 -4.37
CA PRO A 64 -18.19 5.52 -3.88
C PRO A 64 -17.90 5.54 -2.38
N GLY A 65 -16.78 6.15 -1.99
CA GLY A 65 -16.36 6.27 -0.58
C GLY A 65 -15.99 4.95 0.12
N ARG A 66 -15.88 3.82 -0.61
CA ARG A 66 -15.55 2.52 -0.01
C ARG A 66 -14.26 1.93 -0.57
N ILE A 67 -13.26 1.80 0.30
CA ILE A 67 -11.99 1.12 0.02
C ILE A 67 -11.90 -0.14 0.87
N ARG A 68 -11.63 -1.27 0.22
CA ARG A 68 -11.11 -2.47 0.89
C ARG A 68 -9.61 -2.35 1.04
N LEU A 69 -9.12 -2.56 2.26
CA LEU A 69 -7.73 -2.36 2.61
C LEU A 69 -7.16 -3.61 3.28
N LEU A 70 -5.99 -4.03 2.81
CA LEU A 70 -5.12 -4.99 3.49
C LEU A 70 -3.85 -4.25 3.92
N ILE A 71 -3.41 -4.46 5.15
CA ILE A 71 -2.42 -3.60 5.81
C ILE A 71 -1.22 -4.43 6.23
N TRP A 72 -0.03 -3.95 5.88
CA TRP A 72 1.24 -4.44 6.37
C TRP A 72 1.96 -3.28 7.05
N GLU A 73 2.12 -3.37 8.37
CA GLU A 73 2.82 -2.38 9.16
C GLU A 73 4.30 -2.70 9.28
N ARG A 74 5.09 -1.66 9.11
CA ARG A 74 6.53 -1.66 9.23
C ARG A 74 6.96 -2.21 10.60
N GLY A 75 7.77 -3.27 10.60
CA GLY A 75 8.26 -3.91 11.82
C GLY A 75 7.24 -4.77 12.57
N VAL A 76 6.02 -4.89 12.06
CA VAL A 76 4.94 -5.68 12.68
C VAL A 76 4.47 -6.80 11.75
N GLY A 77 4.32 -6.53 10.46
CA GLY A 77 3.71 -7.43 9.50
C GLY A 77 2.24 -7.09 9.28
N GLU A 78 1.42 -8.08 8.93
CA GLU A 78 0.01 -7.86 8.68
C GLU A 78 -0.75 -7.44 9.96
N THR A 79 -1.53 -6.37 9.86
CA THR A 79 -2.40 -5.89 10.95
C THR A 79 -3.85 -5.77 10.51
N SER A 80 -4.77 -5.87 11.46
CA SER A 80 -6.21 -5.80 11.17
C SER A 80 -6.72 -4.38 10.95
N ALA A 81 -6.04 -3.37 11.51
CA ALA A 81 -6.45 -1.98 11.42
C ALA A 81 -5.27 -1.02 11.68
N SER A 82 -5.29 0.12 10.99
CA SER A 82 -4.34 1.22 11.19
C SER A 82 -4.94 2.53 10.66
N GLY A 83 -5.08 3.53 11.53
CA GLY A 83 -5.70 4.81 11.18
C GLY A 83 -4.89 5.59 10.13
N THR A 84 -3.55 5.60 10.26
CA THR A 84 -2.66 6.23 9.26
C THR A 84 -2.70 5.51 7.92
N SER A 85 -2.79 4.18 7.92
CA SER A 85 -2.97 3.39 6.70
C SER A 85 -4.28 3.69 5.99
N ALA A 86 -5.38 3.84 6.75
CA ALA A 86 -6.68 4.23 6.19
C ALA A 86 -6.61 5.63 5.56
N CYS A 87 -6.01 6.61 6.25
CA CYS A 87 -5.81 7.95 5.72
C CYS A 87 -4.94 7.94 4.44
N ALA A 88 -3.82 7.21 4.44
CA ALA A 88 -2.94 7.11 3.29
C ALA A 88 -3.66 6.49 2.08
N ALA A 89 -4.46 5.44 2.27
CA ALA A 89 -5.22 4.81 1.21
C ALA A 89 -6.29 5.74 0.62
N ALA A 90 -6.99 6.51 1.46
CA ALA A 90 -7.95 7.50 1.00
C ALA A 90 -7.28 8.60 0.18
N VAL A 91 -6.17 9.17 0.67
CA VAL A 91 -5.38 10.18 -0.06
C VAL A 91 -4.91 9.63 -1.40
N ALA A 92 -4.34 8.41 -1.41
CA ALA A 92 -3.87 7.78 -2.64
C ALA A 92 -5.01 7.58 -3.66
N ALA A 93 -6.19 7.13 -3.23
CA ALA A 93 -7.31 6.94 -4.15
C ALA A 93 -7.86 8.26 -4.71
N VAL A 94 -7.89 9.34 -3.91
CA VAL A 94 -8.24 10.70 -4.38
C VAL A 94 -7.20 11.23 -5.36
N GLU A 95 -5.90 11.12 -5.07
CA GLU A 95 -4.82 11.51 -6.00
C GLU A 95 -4.90 10.77 -7.36
N ARG A 96 -5.57 9.62 -7.35
CA ARG A 96 -5.72 8.72 -8.49
C ARG A 96 -7.05 8.88 -9.22
N GLY A 97 -7.94 9.74 -8.72
CA GLY A 97 -9.27 9.98 -9.28
C GLY A 97 -10.19 8.76 -9.18
N LEU A 98 -10.01 7.93 -8.16
CA LEU A 98 -10.77 6.70 -7.94
C LEU A 98 -11.81 6.80 -6.82
N LEU A 99 -11.72 7.85 -5.98
CA LEU A 99 -12.69 8.17 -4.94
C LEU A 99 -13.48 9.44 -5.29
#